data_AF-A0A938A367-F1
#
_entry.id   AF-A0A938A367-F1
#
_cell.length_a   1.000
_cell.length_b   1.000
_cell.length_c   1.000
_cell.angle_alpha   90.00
_cell.angle_beta   90.00
_cell.angle_gamma   90.00
#
_symmetry.space_group_name_H-M   'P 1'
#
loop_
_entity.id
_entity.type
_entity.pdbx_description
1 polymer ?
#
loop_
_entity_poly.entity_id
_entity_poly.type
_entity_poly.pdbx_seq_one_letter_code
_entity_poly.pdbx_strand_id
1 'polypeptide(L)'
;MLVEGELIGSFRGLRFTVDPLARHADRKLLLAAAERHVPALLAQRAASLAREIEAGNAEPERESDRLAWQGTPLARLVRSKGVLQPAIELDAVLSGLAEEARGPLLSAVSAWLAHQLAPLDGLRKLEEASLASEAGPELRALLIRLVEAGGILPRADSGLETLGKAQRAFLARLGVRVGALDLYVPEMLKPRARNAWSLLGAVAGKRQQCPVEATPPVLPVDGRQRPPACYRIVGSQAVRIDMADKLLREAHGVRVAHGRRAFALDPARAVSTGLKPESFARLLRHAGFRSIVPKPLKEGAHGPPAPVRWQWRPPRPQPPRVPDRRPVAPASSPFAALAVLVP
;
A
#
# COMPACT_ATOMS: atom_id res chain seq x y z
N MET A 1 0.26 -8.88 43.09
CA MET A 1 -1.04 -8.89 43.80
C MET A 1 -0.82 -9.66 45.08
N LEU A 2 -1.22 -9.07 46.20
CA LEU A 2 -1.26 -9.75 47.48
C LEU A 2 -2.72 -10.18 47.69
N VAL A 3 -2.97 -11.46 47.94
CA VAL A 3 -4.22 -11.93 48.57
C VAL A 3 -3.78 -12.62 49.84
N GLU A 4 -4.34 -12.23 50.98
CA GLU A 4 -3.95 -12.74 52.31
C GLU A 4 -2.46 -12.57 52.67
N GLY A 5 -1.76 -11.61 52.05
CA GLY A 5 -0.36 -11.29 52.36
C GLY A 5 0.68 -12.03 51.53
N GLU A 6 0.30 -12.91 50.60
CA GLU A 6 1.22 -13.63 49.71
C GLU A 6 1.20 -13.12 48.26
N LEU A 7 2.37 -13.02 47.64
CA LEU A 7 2.54 -12.50 46.28
C LEU A 7 2.09 -13.55 45.25
N ILE A 8 0.84 -13.46 44.80
CA ILE A 8 0.22 -14.46 43.89
C ILE A 8 0.77 -14.35 42.46
N GLY A 9 1.16 -13.14 42.05
CA GLY A 9 1.60 -12.85 40.69
C GLY A 9 1.51 -11.36 40.34
N SER A 10 1.90 -11.01 39.13
CA SER A 10 1.92 -9.64 38.62
C SER A 10 1.19 -9.52 37.28
N PHE A 11 0.71 -8.33 36.97
CA PHE A 11 0.25 -8.00 35.64
C PHE A 11 1.38 -7.34 34.87
N ARG A 12 1.58 -7.79 33.63
CA ARG A 12 2.28 -7.03 32.60
C ARG A 12 1.21 -6.63 31.59
N GLY A 13 0.94 -5.35 31.41
CA GLY A 13 -0.17 -4.88 30.57
C GLY A 13 -1.51 -5.54 30.94
N LEU A 14 -2.10 -6.26 29.98
CA LEU A 14 -3.38 -6.99 30.13
C LEU A 14 -3.20 -8.48 30.49
N ARG A 15 -1.97 -8.96 30.64
CA ARG A 15 -1.68 -10.36 30.95
C ARG A 15 -1.32 -10.54 32.42
N PHE A 16 -2.02 -11.46 33.08
CA PHE A 16 -1.65 -11.92 34.41
C PHE A 16 -0.62 -13.05 34.32
N THR A 17 0.44 -12.97 35.12
CA THR A 17 1.45 -14.01 35.28
C THR A 17 1.59 -14.37 36.75
N VAL A 18 1.44 -15.65 37.07
CA VAL A 18 1.68 -16.20 38.42
C VAL A 18 3.17 -16.11 38.73
N ASP A 19 3.51 -15.81 39.98
CA ASP A 19 4.91 -15.73 40.42
C ASP A 19 5.61 -17.10 40.25
N PRO A 20 6.73 -17.17 39.50
CA PRO A 20 7.49 -18.41 39.32
C PRO A 20 8.13 -18.95 40.62
N LEU A 21 8.25 -18.14 41.67
CA LEU A 21 8.81 -18.53 42.97
C LEU A 21 7.78 -19.15 43.94
N ALA A 22 6.50 -19.22 43.56
CA ALA A 22 5.46 -19.84 44.38
C ALA A 22 5.68 -21.37 44.53
N ARG A 23 5.60 -21.88 45.77
CA ARG A 23 5.77 -23.32 46.05
C ARG A 23 4.68 -24.15 45.36
N HIS A 24 5.02 -25.37 44.93
CA HIS A 24 4.12 -26.23 44.14
C HIS A 24 2.77 -26.56 44.82
N ALA A 25 2.73 -26.66 46.15
CA ALA A 25 1.50 -26.91 46.90
C ALA A 25 0.56 -25.69 46.93
N ASP A 26 1.13 -24.49 47.07
CA ASP A 26 0.38 -23.22 47.12
C ASP A 26 -0.09 -22.80 45.73
N ARG A 27 0.63 -23.18 44.67
CA ARG A 27 0.32 -22.82 43.28
C ARG A 27 -1.11 -23.16 42.84
N LYS A 28 -1.67 -24.30 43.29
CA LYS A 28 -3.05 -24.70 42.92
C LYS A 28 -4.11 -23.86 43.64
N LEU A 29 -3.83 -23.50 44.89
CA LEU A 29 -4.70 -22.67 45.73
C LEU A 29 -4.62 -21.20 45.28
N LEU A 30 -3.42 -20.73 44.95
CA LEU A 30 -3.14 -19.43 44.35
C LEU A 30 -3.79 -19.25 42.97
N LEU A 31 -3.80 -20.29 42.13
CA LEU A 31 -4.54 -20.27 40.86
C LEU A 31 -6.04 -20.16 41.08
N ALA A 32 -6.62 -20.92 42.03
CA ALA A 32 -8.05 -20.82 42.34
C ALA A 32 -8.44 -19.44 42.92
N ALA A 33 -7.59 -18.86 43.76
CA ALA A 33 -7.77 -17.50 44.28
C ALA A 33 -7.63 -16.44 43.18
N ALA A 34 -6.68 -16.63 42.26
CA ALA A 34 -6.47 -15.78 41.10
C ALA A 34 -7.65 -15.86 40.12
N GLU A 35 -8.18 -17.05 39.79
CA GLU A 35 -9.35 -17.23 38.93
C GLU A 35 -10.57 -16.44 39.41
N ARG A 36 -10.71 -16.24 40.73
CA ARG A 36 -11.82 -15.49 41.32
C ARG A 36 -11.67 -13.97 41.23
N HIS A 37 -10.44 -13.44 41.22
CA HIS A 37 -10.18 -11.98 41.30
C HIS A 37 -9.58 -11.38 40.02
N VAL A 38 -8.87 -12.18 39.23
CA VAL A 38 -8.23 -11.77 37.97
C VAL A 38 -9.25 -11.23 36.96
N PRO A 39 -10.44 -11.84 36.75
CA PRO A 39 -11.42 -11.31 35.80
C PRO A 39 -11.87 -9.88 36.13
N ALA A 40 -12.15 -9.59 37.41
CA ALA A 40 -12.56 -8.25 37.85
C ALA A 40 -11.44 -7.22 37.68
N LEU A 41 -10.20 -7.58 38.03
CA LEU A 41 -9.04 -6.70 37.83
C LEU A 41 -8.72 -6.47 36.35
N LEU A 42 -8.87 -7.51 35.52
CA LEU A 42 -8.71 -7.41 34.08
C LEU A 42 -9.78 -6.50 33.46
N ALA A 43 -11.04 -6.63 33.89
CA ALA A 43 -12.13 -5.74 33.47
C ALA A 43 -11.85 -4.28 33.85
N GLN A 44 -11.37 -4.03 35.07
CA GLN A 44 -10.99 -2.69 35.52
C GLN A 44 -9.82 -2.13 34.68
N ARG A 45 -8.80 -2.94 34.38
CA ARG A 45 -7.68 -2.53 33.50
C ARG A 45 -8.14 -2.26 32.08
N ALA A 46 -8.99 -3.11 31.51
CA ALA A 46 -9.56 -2.91 30.17
C ALA A 46 -10.35 -1.59 30.09
N ALA A 47 -11.16 -1.28 31.10
CA ALA A 47 -11.88 -0.01 31.18
C ALA A 47 -10.95 1.21 31.40
N SER A 48 -9.86 1.05 32.15
CA SER A 48 -8.84 2.11 32.26
C SER A 48 -8.16 2.36 30.92
N LEU A 49 -7.72 1.29 30.25
CA LEU A 49 -7.08 1.37 28.95
C LEU A 49 -8.00 2.01 27.90
N ALA A 50 -9.29 1.65 27.88
CA ALA A 50 -10.26 2.27 26.98
C ALA A 50 -10.28 3.81 27.13
N ARG A 51 -10.38 4.29 28.38
CA ARG A 51 -10.36 5.74 28.69
C ARG A 51 -9.03 6.39 28.34
N GLU A 52 -7.90 5.71 28.58
CA GLU A 52 -6.58 6.22 28.23
C GLU A 52 -6.38 6.34 26.70
N ILE A 53 -6.89 5.37 25.93
CA ILE A 53 -6.90 5.43 24.46
C ILE A 53 -7.76 6.59 23.97
N GLU A 54 -8.97 6.74 24.51
CA GLU A 54 -9.90 7.83 24.15
C GLU A 54 -9.31 9.21 24.47
N ALA A 55 -8.61 9.33 25.60
CA ALA A 55 -7.92 10.55 26.00
C ALA A 55 -6.62 10.81 25.22
N GLY A 56 -6.15 9.86 24.39
CA GLY A 56 -4.87 9.95 23.69
C GLY A 56 -3.63 9.77 24.58
N ASN A 57 -3.81 9.25 25.80
CA ASN A 57 -2.74 9.00 26.76
C ASN A 57 -2.11 7.60 26.61
N ALA A 58 -2.79 6.68 25.90
CA ALA A 58 -2.28 5.37 25.55
C ALA A 58 -2.46 5.10 24.04
N GLU A 59 -1.38 4.66 23.39
CA GLU A 59 -1.42 4.25 21.98
C GLU A 59 -1.13 2.74 21.86
N PRO A 60 -2.01 1.96 21.22
CA PRO A 60 -1.70 0.59 20.84
C PRO A 60 -0.43 0.49 19.98
N GLU A 61 0.50 -0.37 20.41
CA GLU A 61 1.68 -0.77 19.67
C GLU A 61 1.28 -1.68 18.51
N ARG A 62 1.88 -1.49 17.34
CA ARG A 62 1.52 -2.24 16.13
C ARG A 62 2.68 -3.08 15.62
N GLU A 63 2.39 -4.36 15.37
CA GLU A 63 3.30 -5.27 14.70
C GLU A 63 2.53 -6.06 13.62
N SER A 64 2.78 -5.74 12.35
CA SER A 64 2.05 -6.32 11.20
C SER A 64 0.53 -6.20 11.34
N ASP A 65 -0.18 -7.33 11.54
CA ASP A 65 -1.63 -7.47 11.73
C ASP A 65 -2.03 -7.51 13.22
N ARG A 66 -1.09 -7.37 14.15
CA ARG A 66 -1.35 -7.43 15.59
C ARG A 66 -1.26 -6.06 16.25
N LEU A 67 -2.12 -5.87 17.23
CA LEU A 67 -2.11 -4.75 18.16
C LEU A 67 -1.71 -5.26 19.54
N ALA A 68 -0.83 -4.54 20.21
CA ALA A 68 -0.36 -4.81 21.55
C ALA A 68 -0.45 -3.55 22.41
N TRP A 69 -0.41 -3.73 23.72
CA TRP A 69 -0.26 -2.63 24.68
C TRP A 69 0.68 -3.08 25.79
N GLN A 70 1.76 -2.31 26.03
CA GLN A 70 2.81 -2.63 27.00
C GLN A 70 3.42 -4.02 26.77
N GLY A 71 3.60 -4.38 25.50
CA GLY A 71 4.09 -5.70 25.08
C GLY A 71 3.12 -6.87 25.33
N THR A 72 1.83 -6.61 25.59
CA THR A 72 0.80 -7.65 25.67
C THR A 72 -0.18 -7.63 24.51
N PRO A 73 -0.60 -8.78 23.97
CA PRO A 73 -1.58 -8.83 22.89
C PRO A 73 -2.88 -8.14 23.29
N LEU A 74 -3.34 -7.23 22.45
CA LEU A 74 -4.60 -6.49 22.60
C LEU A 74 -5.64 -7.00 21.60
N ALA A 75 -5.26 -7.04 20.32
CA ALA A 75 -6.15 -7.47 19.26
C ALA A 75 -5.37 -7.94 18.02
N ARG A 76 -6.07 -8.58 17.10
CA ARG A 76 -5.63 -8.85 15.72
C ARG A 76 -6.56 -8.15 14.74
N LEU A 77 -5.96 -7.61 13.70
CA LEU A 77 -6.67 -7.06 12.55
C LEU A 77 -6.87 -8.17 11.51
N VAL A 78 -8.12 -8.43 11.15
CA VAL A 78 -8.48 -9.45 10.18
C VAL A 78 -9.22 -8.86 8.98
N ARG A 79 -9.23 -9.60 7.87
CA ARG A 79 -9.93 -9.16 6.66
C ARG A 79 -11.43 -9.08 6.92
N SER A 80 -12.07 -8.05 6.39
CA SER A 80 -13.52 -7.92 6.35
C SER A 80 -14.00 -7.92 4.89
N LYS A 81 -15.28 -7.59 4.67
CA LYS A 81 -15.84 -7.40 3.32
C LYS A 81 -15.20 -6.21 2.58
N GLY A 82 -14.73 -5.18 3.30
CA GLY A 82 -14.14 -3.97 2.71
C GLY A 82 -12.62 -3.93 2.90
N VAL A 83 -11.89 -3.47 1.88
CA VAL A 83 -10.41 -3.39 1.94
C VAL A 83 -9.96 -2.32 2.94
N LEU A 84 -10.73 -1.25 3.09
CA LEU A 84 -10.41 -0.08 3.93
C LEU A 84 -10.90 -0.21 5.38
N GLN A 85 -11.60 -1.29 5.72
CA GLN A 85 -12.26 -1.46 7.01
C GLN A 85 -11.93 -2.84 7.61
N PRO A 86 -10.70 -3.07 8.09
CA PRO A 86 -10.36 -4.35 8.70
C PRO A 86 -11.23 -4.59 9.95
N ALA A 87 -11.55 -5.85 10.23
CA ALA A 87 -12.23 -6.21 11.47
C ALA A 87 -11.21 -6.35 12.61
N ILE A 88 -11.65 -6.06 13.83
CA ILE A 88 -10.84 -6.16 15.05
C ILE A 88 -11.30 -7.40 15.82
N GLU A 89 -10.40 -8.35 16.01
CA GLU A 89 -10.59 -9.50 16.89
C GLU A 89 -9.76 -9.26 18.16
N LEU A 90 -10.42 -9.06 19.32
CA LEU A 90 -9.71 -8.91 20.59
C LEU A 90 -8.96 -10.20 20.94
N ASP A 91 -7.88 -10.08 21.72
CA ASP A 91 -7.20 -11.25 22.27
C ASP A 91 -8.19 -12.14 23.05
N ALA A 92 -7.94 -13.46 23.08
CA ALA A 92 -8.84 -14.44 23.69
C ALA A 92 -9.16 -14.11 25.16
N VAL A 93 -8.18 -13.61 25.91
CA VAL A 93 -8.34 -13.23 27.32
C VAL A 93 -9.30 -12.06 27.49
N LEU A 94 -9.32 -11.13 26.52
CA LEU A 94 -10.18 -9.95 26.53
C LEU A 94 -11.56 -10.23 25.94
N SER A 95 -11.64 -11.15 24.99
CA SER A 95 -12.90 -11.59 24.38
C SER A 95 -13.85 -12.24 25.38
N GLY A 96 -13.30 -12.88 26.44
CA GLY A 96 -14.05 -13.50 27.54
C GLY A 96 -14.50 -12.54 28.64
N LEU A 97 -14.20 -11.23 28.54
CA LEU A 97 -14.70 -10.23 29.47
C LEU A 97 -16.22 -10.04 29.32
N ALA A 98 -16.86 -9.59 30.40
CA ALA A 98 -18.25 -9.13 30.38
C ALA A 98 -18.41 -7.91 29.44
N GLU A 99 -19.60 -7.73 28.87
CA GLU A 99 -19.85 -6.74 27.83
C GLU A 99 -19.59 -5.31 28.31
N GLU A 100 -19.83 -5.05 29.59
CA GLU A 100 -19.64 -3.75 30.24
C GLU A 100 -18.17 -3.28 30.22
N ALA A 101 -17.21 -4.21 30.21
CA ALA A 101 -15.78 -3.92 30.09
C ALA A 101 -15.27 -4.11 28.66
N ARG A 102 -15.81 -5.10 27.93
CA ARG A 102 -15.39 -5.44 26.56
C ARG A 102 -15.82 -4.39 25.54
N GLY A 103 -17.07 -3.94 25.60
CA GLY A 103 -17.66 -2.99 24.66
C GLY A 103 -16.89 -1.66 24.58
N PRO A 104 -16.62 -0.98 25.71
CA PRO A 104 -15.84 0.25 25.73
C PRO A 104 -14.42 0.06 25.18
N LEU A 105 -13.74 -1.03 25.52
CA LEU A 105 -12.41 -1.32 25.00
C LEU A 105 -12.42 -1.50 23.47
N LEU A 106 -13.37 -2.30 22.95
CA LEU A 106 -13.50 -2.50 21.51
C LEU A 106 -13.82 -1.18 20.79
N SER A 107 -14.70 -0.36 21.36
CA SER A 107 -15.02 0.97 20.83
C SER A 107 -13.79 1.88 20.77
N ALA A 108 -13.01 1.96 21.85
CA ALA A 108 -11.81 2.78 21.93
C ALA A 108 -10.74 2.32 20.90
N VAL A 109 -10.49 1.01 20.80
CA VAL A 109 -9.56 0.45 19.80
C VAL A 109 -10.05 0.70 18.38
N SER A 110 -11.37 0.62 18.14
CA SER A 110 -11.97 0.91 16.83
C SER A 110 -11.83 2.38 16.45
N ALA A 111 -12.06 3.30 17.39
CA ALA A 111 -11.88 4.73 17.18
C ALA A 111 -10.41 5.09 16.92
N TRP A 112 -9.49 4.51 17.70
CA TRP A 112 -8.06 4.65 17.45
C TRP A 112 -7.67 4.15 16.05
N LEU A 113 -8.16 2.98 15.64
CA LEU A 113 -7.87 2.44 14.30
C LEU A 113 -8.45 3.32 13.21
N ALA A 114 -9.67 3.84 13.38
CA ALA A 114 -10.27 4.79 12.45
C ALA A 114 -9.41 6.06 12.31
N HIS A 115 -8.83 6.57 13.40
CA HIS A 115 -7.88 7.68 13.37
C HIS A 115 -6.60 7.33 12.59
N GLN A 116 -6.00 6.16 12.83
CA GLN A 116 -4.82 5.69 12.09
C GLN A 116 -5.09 5.53 10.59
N LEU A 117 -6.32 5.15 10.22
CA LEU A 117 -6.76 5.00 8.84
C LEU A 117 -7.34 6.31 8.25
N ALA A 118 -7.43 7.41 9.00
CA ALA A 118 -7.93 8.70 8.52
C ALA A 118 -7.24 9.18 7.22
N PRO A 119 -5.91 9.02 7.04
CA PRO A 119 -5.21 9.39 5.80
C PRO A 119 -5.68 8.67 4.53
N LEU A 120 -6.50 7.62 4.64
CA LEU A 120 -7.08 6.89 3.51
C LEU A 120 -8.39 7.48 2.99
N ASP A 121 -8.76 8.69 3.42
CA ASP A 121 -9.98 9.39 2.98
C ASP A 121 -10.12 9.46 1.44
N GLY A 122 -9.01 9.68 0.75
CA GLY A 122 -8.99 9.66 -0.72
C GLY A 122 -9.45 8.33 -1.31
N LEU A 123 -9.19 7.19 -0.66
CA LEU A 123 -9.69 5.88 -1.10
C LEU A 123 -11.13 5.65 -0.69
N ARG A 124 -11.55 6.11 0.50
CA ARG A 124 -12.95 6.01 0.95
C ARG A 124 -13.89 6.69 -0.04
N LYS A 125 -13.54 7.89 -0.54
CA LYS A 125 -14.29 8.58 -1.60
C LYS A 125 -14.44 7.75 -2.87
N LEU A 126 -13.42 6.98 -3.25
CA LEU A 126 -13.49 6.09 -4.41
C LEU A 126 -14.35 4.86 -4.14
N GLU A 127 -14.24 4.28 -2.94
CA GLU A 127 -15.05 3.14 -2.50
C GLU A 127 -16.54 3.51 -2.49
N GLU A 128 -16.90 4.65 -1.89
CA GLU A 128 -18.27 5.19 -1.91
C GLU A 128 -18.76 5.46 -3.34
N ALA A 129 -17.95 6.12 -4.17
CA ALA A 129 -18.32 6.40 -5.56
C ALA A 129 -18.44 5.12 -6.41
N SER A 130 -17.78 4.02 -6.02
CA SER A 130 -17.91 2.72 -6.70
C SER A 130 -19.27 2.05 -6.45
N LEU A 131 -20.05 2.53 -5.48
CA LEU A 131 -21.42 2.07 -5.20
C LEU A 131 -22.47 2.94 -5.89
N ALA A 132 -22.11 4.15 -6.31
CA ALA A 132 -23.03 5.09 -6.95
C ALA A 132 -23.48 4.60 -8.34
N SER A 133 -24.79 4.63 -8.60
CA SER A 133 -25.36 4.22 -9.89
C SER A 133 -24.89 5.11 -11.04
N GLU A 134 -24.72 6.41 -10.79
CA GLU A 134 -24.24 7.41 -11.75
C GLU A 134 -22.82 7.17 -12.29
N ALA A 135 -22.01 6.33 -11.60
CA ALA A 135 -20.69 5.96 -12.08
C ALA A 135 -20.77 5.04 -13.33
N GLY A 136 -21.82 4.21 -13.44
CA GLY A 136 -21.89 3.15 -14.45
C GLY A 136 -20.87 2.02 -14.23
N PRO A 137 -21.05 0.86 -14.88
CA PRO A 137 -20.28 -0.36 -14.56
C PRO A 137 -18.76 -0.22 -14.81
N GLU A 138 -18.34 0.48 -15.87
CA GLU A 138 -16.93 0.61 -16.23
C GLU A 138 -16.14 1.45 -15.21
N LEU A 139 -16.69 2.60 -14.81
CA LEU A 139 -16.05 3.45 -13.81
C LEU A 139 -16.04 2.76 -12.44
N ARG A 140 -17.13 2.08 -12.05
CA ARG A 140 -17.19 1.31 -10.79
C ARG A 140 -16.08 0.26 -10.74
N ALA A 141 -15.90 -0.51 -11.81
CA ALA A 141 -14.82 -1.48 -11.92
C ALA A 141 -13.43 -0.84 -11.82
N LEU A 142 -13.21 0.33 -12.45
CA LEU A 142 -11.96 1.07 -12.32
C LEU A 142 -11.72 1.55 -10.88
N LEU A 143 -12.74 2.11 -10.22
CA LEU A 143 -12.64 2.62 -8.85
C LEU A 143 -12.31 1.50 -7.86
N ILE A 144 -12.97 0.34 -7.97
CA ILE A 144 -12.67 -0.85 -7.15
C ILE A 144 -11.21 -1.26 -7.30
N ARG A 145 -10.72 -1.43 -8.54
CA ARG A 145 -9.31 -1.77 -8.79
C ARG A 145 -8.36 -0.70 -8.24
N LEU A 146 -8.74 0.58 -8.32
CA LEU A 146 -7.91 1.67 -7.83
C LEU A 146 -7.83 1.65 -6.30
N VAL A 147 -8.93 1.35 -5.60
CA VAL A 147 -8.96 1.16 -4.14
C VAL A 147 -8.11 -0.05 -3.73
N GLU A 148 -8.28 -1.20 -4.38
CA GLU A 148 -7.51 -2.43 -4.10
C GLU A 148 -6.00 -2.28 -4.32
N ALA A 149 -5.62 -1.38 -5.23
CA ALA A 149 -4.22 -1.06 -5.55
C ALA A 149 -3.63 0.05 -4.66
N GLY A 150 -4.39 0.61 -3.72
CA GLY A 150 -3.93 1.68 -2.83
C GLY A 150 -3.86 3.04 -3.51
N GLY A 151 -4.74 3.28 -4.48
CA GLY A 151 -4.93 4.56 -5.16
C GLY A 151 -4.00 4.79 -6.34
N ILE A 152 -3.34 3.75 -6.85
CA ILE A 152 -2.35 3.85 -7.94
C ILE A 152 -2.51 2.68 -8.90
N LEU A 153 -2.75 2.95 -10.17
CA LEU A 153 -2.81 1.95 -11.24
C LEU A 153 -2.00 2.40 -12.45
N PRO A 154 -1.34 1.47 -13.18
CA PRO A 154 -0.85 1.76 -14.52
C PRO A 154 -1.99 2.26 -15.41
N ARG A 155 -1.70 3.22 -16.30
CA ARG A 155 -2.65 3.68 -17.30
C ARG A 155 -2.91 2.66 -18.40
N ALA A 156 -1.88 1.87 -18.73
CA ALA A 156 -2.07 0.72 -19.60
C ALA A 156 -3.03 -0.26 -18.92
N ASP A 157 -4.01 -0.76 -19.67
CA ASP A 157 -4.97 -1.78 -19.24
C ASP A 157 -5.91 -1.35 -18.08
N SER A 158 -5.98 -0.04 -17.82
CA SER A 158 -6.87 0.50 -16.78
C SER A 158 -8.34 0.55 -17.22
N GLY A 159 -8.66 0.36 -18.50
CA GLY A 159 -10.03 0.54 -19.01
C GLY A 159 -10.44 2.01 -19.11
N LEU A 160 -9.49 2.96 -19.06
CA LEU A 160 -9.81 4.40 -19.16
C LEU A 160 -10.38 4.77 -20.54
N GLU A 161 -10.01 4.01 -21.57
CA GLU A 161 -10.49 4.13 -22.94
C GLU A 161 -11.99 3.86 -23.08
N THR A 162 -12.56 3.00 -22.24
CA THR A 162 -14.00 2.65 -22.28
C THR A 162 -14.87 3.71 -21.62
N LEU A 163 -14.30 4.59 -20.79
CA LEU A 163 -15.07 5.61 -20.07
C LEU A 163 -15.62 6.70 -21.01
N GLY A 164 -16.87 7.08 -20.80
CA GLY A 164 -17.48 8.25 -21.43
C GLY A 164 -16.97 9.59 -20.88
N LYS A 165 -17.36 10.71 -21.53
CA LYS A 165 -16.98 12.07 -21.09
C LYS A 165 -17.46 12.38 -19.66
N ALA A 166 -18.70 12.01 -19.33
CA ALA A 166 -19.28 12.21 -18.00
C ALA A 166 -18.53 11.40 -16.92
N GLN A 167 -18.23 10.13 -17.20
CA GLN A 167 -17.45 9.28 -16.28
C GLN A 167 -16.03 9.82 -16.05
N ARG A 168 -15.36 10.32 -17.09
CA ARG A 168 -14.04 10.97 -16.93
C ARG A 168 -14.10 12.25 -16.11
N ALA A 169 -15.14 13.06 -16.29
CA ALA A 169 -15.37 14.24 -15.45
C ALA A 169 -15.64 13.85 -14.00
N PHE A 170 -16.41 12.78 -13.77
CA PHE A 170 -16.66 12.25 -12.44
C PHE A 170 -15.36 11.75 -11.78
N LEU A 171 -14.56 10.95 -12.50
CA LEU A 171 -13.25 10.50 -12.04
C LEU A 171 -12.33 11.67 -11.62
N ALA A 172 -12.33 12.76 -12.39
CA ALA A 172 -11.58 13.97 -12.05
C ALA A 172 -12.12 14.68 -10.80
N ARG A 173 -13.46 14.75 -10.63
CA ARG A 173 -14.12 15.30 -9.42
C ARG A 173 -13.78 14.51 -8.16
N LEU A 174 -13.55 13.20 -8.28
CA LEU A 174 -13.05 12.34 -7.20
C LEU A 174 -11.56 12.59 -6.86
N GLY A 175 -10.88 13.48 -7.57
CA GLY A 175 -9.48 13.82 -7.31
C GLY A 175 -8.47 12.86 -7.91
N VAL A 176 -8.90 11.91 -8.76
CA VAL A 176 -7.98 11.00 -9.46
C VAL A 176 -7.28 11.74 -10.59
N ARG A 177 -5.94 11.70 -10.59
CA ARG A 177 -5.11 12.23 -11.66
C ARG A 177 -4.90 11.16 -12.72
N VAL A 178 -5.26 11.50 -13.96
CA VAL A 178 -4.95 10.70 -15.15
C VAL A 178 -3.64 11.21 -15.73
N GLY A 179 -2.54 10.55 -15.36
CA GLY A 179 -1.21 10.89 -15.83
C GLY A 179 -0.86 10.27 -17.18
N ALA A 180 0.37 10.52 -17.64
CA ALA A 180 0.86 9.93 -18.90
C ALA A 180 1.03 8.40 -18.81
N LEU A 181 1.46 7.88 -17.65
CA LEU A 181 1.75 6.45 -17.44
C LEU A 181 0.88 5.79 -16.37
N ASP A 182 0.26 6.57 -15.48
CA ASP A 182 -0.38 6.10 -14.26
C ASP A 182 -1.67 6.87 -13.99
N LEU A 183 -2.65 6.22 -13.40
CA LEU A 183 -3.77 6.84 -12.70
C LEU A 183 -3.46 6.81 -11.22
N TYR A 184 -3.60 7.94 -10.53
CA TYR A 184 -3.28 7.98 -9.11
C TYR A 184 -4.09 9.01 -8.32
N VAL A 185 -4.28 8.73 -7.04
CA VAL A 185 -4.82 9.67 -6.05
C VAL A 185 -3.64 10.41 -5.40
N PRO A 186 -3.48 11.74 -5.57
CA PRO A 186 -2.31 12.47 -5.04
C PRO A 186 -2.12 12.32 -3.53
N GLU A 187 -3.22 12.31 -2.77
CA GLU A 187 -3.21 12.13 -1.31
C GLU A 187 -2.56 10.80 -0.90
N MET A 188 -2.72 9.76 -1.73
CA MET A 188 -2.15 8.43 -1.48
C MET A 188 -0.64 8.34 -1.71
N LEU A 189 0.00 9.41 -2.20
CA LEU A 189 1.46 9.49 -2.30
C LEU A 189 2.12 10.00 -1.01
N LYS A 190 1.34 10.58 -0.07
CA LYS A 190 1.85 11.14 1.18
C LYS A 190 2.28 10.03 2.16
N PRO A 191 3.36 10.21 2.94
CA PRO A 191 3.85 9.20 3.88
C PRO A 191 2.77 8.66 4.81
N ARG A 192 1.95 9.53 5.41
CA ARG A 192 0.86 9.12 6.32
C ARG A 192 -0.13 8.16 5.67
N ALA A 193 -0.54 8.43 4.42
CA ALA A 193 -1.43 7.56 3.66
C ALA A 193 -0.76 6.24 3.25
N ARG A 194 0.54 6.26 2.91
CA ARG A 194 1.32 5.04 2.62
C ARG A 194 1.47 4.16 3.86
N ASN A 195 1.69 4.77 5.03
CA ASN A 195 1.81 4.06 6.30
C ASN A 195 0.48 3.42 6.68
N ALA A 196 -0.63 4.18 6.59
CA ALA A 196 -1.97 3.65 6.81
C ALA A 196 -2.33 2.52 5.82
N TRP A 197 -1.97 2.65 4.54
CA TRP A 197 -2.18 1.59 3.55
C TRP A 197 -1.34 0.34 3.82
N SER A 198 -0.11 0.51 4.32
CA SER A 198 0.77 -0.61 4.69
C SER A 198 0.18 -1.47 5.81
N LEU A 199 -0.55 -0.84 6.74
CA LEU A 199 -1.27 -1.53 7.82
C LEU A 199 -2.31 -2.50 7.23
N LEU A 200 -3.12 -2.04 6.27
CA LEU A 200 -4.10 -2.88 5.58
C LEU A 200 -3.44 -3.97 4.70
N GLY A 201 -2.26 -3.67 4.15
CA GLY A 201 -1.46 -4.64 3.42
C GLY A 201 -1.06 -5.86 4.27
N ALA A 202 -0.69 -5.63 5.54
CA ALA A 202 -0.33 -6.69 6.48
C ALA A 202 -1.52 -7.62 6.76
N VAL A 203 -2.72 -7.06 6.99
CA VAL A 203 -3.97 -7.82 7.13
C VAL A 203 -4.27 -8.66 5.88
N ALA A 204 -3.87 -8.16 4.70
CA ALA A 204 -4.00 -8.88 3.45
C ALA A 204 -2.87 -9.88 3.17
N GLY A 205 -2.00 -10.19 4.13
CA GLY A 205 -0.87 -11.10 3.94
C GLY A 205 0.14 -10.62 2.89
N LYS A 206 0.07 -9.34 2.49
CA LYS A 206 1.04 -8.75 1.56
C LYS A 206 2.29 -8.40 2.38
N ARG A 207 3.47 -8.76 1.87
CA ARG A 207 4.75 -8.37 2.50
C ARG A 207 4.75 -6.86 2.73
N GLN A 208 5.06 -6.46 3.97
CA GLN A 208 5.13 -5.07 4.38
C GLN A 208 6.16 -4.34 3.50
N GLN A 209 5.69 -3.38 2.70
CA GLN A 209 6.58 -2.46 2.02
C GLN A 209 7.01 -1.45 3.08
N CYS A 210 8.33 -1.33 3.29
CA CYS A 210 8.91 -0.49 4.33
C CYS A 210 8.33 0.94 4.26
N PRO A 211 7.89 1.53 5.38
CA PRO A 211 7.58 2.94 5.42
C PRO A 211 8.85 3.72 5.09
N VAL A 212 8.89 4.40 3.95
CA VAL A 212 10.03 5.28 3.64
C VAL A 212 9.76 6.58 4.37
N GLU A 213 10.39 6.76 5.54
CA GLU A 213 10.24 7.96 6.39
C GLU A 213 10.51 9.24 5.61
N ALA A 214 11.50 9.20 4.71
CA ALA A 214 11.65 10.16 3.64
C ALA A 214 11.02 9.58 2.37
N THR A 215 10.03 10.25 1.76
CA THR A 215 9.60 9.94 0.38
C THR A 215 10.36 10.85 -0.60
N PRO A 216 11.64 10.59 -0.93
CA PRO A 216 12.38 11.40 -1.88
C PRO A 216 11.75 11.26 -3.27
N PRO A 217 11.93 12.23 -4.17
CA PRO A 217 11.38 12.13 -5.52
C PRO A 217 12.00 10.98 -6.33
N VAL A 218 13.22 10.55 -6.00
CA VAL A 218 13.97 9.50 -6.70
C VAL A 218 14.67 8.58 -5.70
N LEU A 219 14.66 7.28 -5.99
CA LEU A 219 15.33 6.23 -5.23
C LEU A 219 16.29 5.46 -6.14
N PRO A 220 17.44 4.97 -5.63
CA PRO A 220 18.22 3.96 -6.32
C PRO A 220 17.45 2.63 -6.37
N VAL A 221 17.66 1.84 -7.42
CA VAL A 221 17.16 0.46 -7.52
C VAL A 221 18.36 -0.46 -7.69
N ASP A 222 18.60 -1.31 -6.69
CA ASP A 222 19.73 -2.25 -6.62
C ASP A 222 19.34 -3.70 -6.97
N GLY A 223 18.07 -3.93 -7.34
CA GLY A 223 17.53 -5.24 -7.71
C GLY A 223 17.21 -6.17 -6.53
N ARG A 224 17.58 -5.80 -5.30
CA ARG A 224 17.33 -6.62 -4.08
C ARG A 224 15.98 -6.30 -3.46
N GLN A 225 15.57 -5.03 -3.49
CA GLN A 225 14.30 -4.57 -2.94
C GLN A 225 13.45 -3.92 -4.01
N ARG A 226 12.17 -4.31 -4.07
CA ARG A 226 11.21 -3.62 -4.92
C ARG A 226 10.91 -2.25 -4.29
N PRO A 227 10.95 -1.15 -5.05
CA PRO A 227 10.59 0.15 -4.51
C PRO A 227 9.11 0.16 -4.08
N PRO A 228 8.71 1.08 -3.18
CA PRO A 228 7.32 1.20 -2.78
C PRO A 228 6.41 1.44 -4.00
N ALA A 229 5.16 0.98 -3.93
CA ALA A 229 4.24 1.08 -5.08
C ALA A 229 3.92 2.52 -5.56
N CYS A 230 4.30 3.56 -4.81
CA CYS A 230 4.21 4.96 -5.26
C CYS A 230 5.38 5.41 -6.15
N TYR A 231 6.29 4.49 -6.51
CA TYR A 231 7.42 4.73 -7.40
C TYR A 231 7.34 3.88 -8.66
N ARG A 232 7.84 4.45 -9.75
CA ARG A 232 8.00 3.79 -11.04
C ARG A 232 9.49 3.54 -11.31
N ILE A 233 9.84 2.27 -11.55
CA ILE A 233 11.20 1.87 -11.93
C ILE A 233 11.51 2.40 -13.34
N VAL A 234 12.65 3.06 -13.48
CA VAL A 234 13.18 3.68 -14.69
C VAL A 234 14.67 3.38 -14.83
N GLY A 235 15.01 2.10 -15.05
CA GLY A 235 16.41 1.64 -15.09
C GLY A 235 16.95 1.36 -13.70
N SER A 236 18.11 1.93 -13.35
CA SER A 236 18.75 1.77 -12.05
C SER A 236 18.18 2.70 -10.96
N GLN A 237 17.10 3.40 -11.25
CA GLN A 237 16.42 4.31 -10.33
C GLN A 237 14.91 4.08 -10.38
N ALA A 238 14.21 4.51 -9.35
CA ALA A 238 12.76 4.62 -9.34
C ALA A 238 12.38 6.07 -9.04
N VAL A 239 11.41 6.61 -9.76
CA VAL A 239 10.90 7.98 -9.61
C VAL A 239 9.49 7.95 -9.03
N ARG A 240 9.18 8.84 -8.10
CA ARG A 240 7.84 8.95 -7.51
C ARG A 240 6.83 9.34 -8.60
N ILE A 241 5.62 8.79 -8.54
CA ILE A 241 4.67 8.86 -9.65
C ILE A 241 4.23 10.29 -10.00
N ASP A 242 4.01 11.15 -9.01
CA ASP A 242 3.72 12.57 -9.22
C ASP A 242 4.84 13.29 -9.95
N MET A 243 6.10 12.97 -9.63
CA MET A 243 7.26 13.57 -10.26
C MET A 243 7.44 13.06 -11.70
N ALA A 244 7.27 11.76 -11.90
CA ALA A 244 7.26 11.17 -13.23
C ALA A 244 6.21 11.84 -14.13
N ASP A 245 4.99 12.01 -13.61
CA ASP A 245 3.89 12.65 -14.33
C ASP A 245 4.15 14.14 -14.60
N LYS A 246 4.77 14.86 -13.65
CA LYS A 246 5.21 16.24 -13.85
C LYS A 246 6.20 16.36 -15.02
N LEU A 247 7.28 15.58 -14.99
CA LEU A 247 8.29 15.59 -16.05
C LEU A 247 7.71 15.21 -17.42
N LEU A 248 6.81 14.23 -17.46
CA LEU A 248 6.16 13.81 -18.70
C LEU A 248 5.17 14.86 -19.22
N ARG A 249 4.44 15.55 -18.35
CA ARG A 249 3.56 16.67 -18.75
C ARG A 249 4.37 17.79 -19.41
N GLU A 250 5.52 18.13 -18.84
CA GLU A 250 6.43 19.13 -19.41
C GLU A 250 6.94 18.68 -20.80
N ALA A 251 7.38 17.44 -20.93
CA ALA A 251 7.82 16.88 -22.21
C ALA A 251 6.69 16.86 -23.26
N HIS A 252 5.46 16.54 -22.85
CA HIS A 252 4.30 16.61 -23.73
C HIS A 252 3.91 18.05 -24.09
N GLY A 253 4.12 19.02 -23.21
CA GLY A 253 3.94 20.45 -23.50
C GLY A 253 4.87 20.92 -24.61
N VAL A 254 6.16 20.58 -24.52
CA VAL A 254 7.15 20.86 -25.59
C VAL A 254 6.74 20.18 -26.89
N ARG A 255 6.30 18.91 -26.83
CA ARG A 255 5.77 18.20 -28.02
C ARG A 255 4.61 18.95 -28.68
N VAL A 256 3.64 19.46 -27.90
CA VAL A 256 2.49 20.19 -28.44
C VAL A 256 2.94 21.45 -29.19
N ALA A 257 3.90 22.19 -28.64
CA ALA A 257 4.47 23.38 -29.28
C ALA A 257 5.20 23.07 -30.61
N HIS A 258 5.81 21.89 -30.74
CA HIS A 258 6.57 21.47 -31.94
C HIS A 258 5.81 20.56 -32.91
N GLY A 259 4.58 20.15 -32.59
CA GLY A 259 3.76 19.27 -33.42
C GLY A 259 4.36 17.87 -33.64
N ARG A 260 4.49 17.45 -34.90
CA ARG A 260 5.04 16.13 -35.30
C ARG A 260 6.56 16.12 -35.50
N ARG A 261 7.22 17.28 -35.45
CA ARG A 261 8.65 17.43 -35.68
C ARG A 261 9.43 16.88 -34.49
N ALA A 262 10.68 16.47 -34.72
CA ALA A 262 11.57 16.11 -33.62
C ALA A 262 11.97 17.37 -32.84
N PHE A 263 12.10 17.29 -31.51
CA PHE A 263 12.44 18.42 -30.63
C PHE A 263 13.47 18.01 -29.59
N ALA A 264 14.24 18.97 -29.08
CA ALA A 264 15.13 18.72 -27.95
C ALA A 264 14.34 18.79 -26.65
N LEU A 265 14.75 18.00 -25.66
CA LEU A 265 14.26 18.09 -24.28
C LEU A 265 15.46 18.34 -23.38
N ASP A 266 15.40 19.37 -22.55
CA ASP A 266 16.44 19.67 -21.58
C ASP A 266 16.31 18.72 -20.37
N PRO A 267 17.33 17.88 -20.08
CA PRO A 267 17.30 16.99 -18.92
C PRO A 267 17.48 17.72 -17.58
N ALA A 268 17.84 19.01 -17.55
CA ALA A 268 18.22 19.73 -16.33
C ALA A 268 17.16 19.62 -15.22
N ARG A 269 15.87 19.68 -15.56
CA ARG A 269 14.77 19.52 -14.58
C ARG A 269 14.67 18.11 -13.99
N ALA A 270 14.96 17.08 -14.78
CA ALA A 270 15.00 15.71 -14.27
C ALA A 270 16.23 15.53 -13.37
N VAL A 271 17.39 16.06 -13.79
CA VAL A 271 18.64 15.99 -13.03
C VAL A 271 18.54 16.73 -11.70
N SER A 272 17.93 17.92 -11.65
CA SER A 272 17.71 18.65 -10.39
C SER A 272 16.81 17.92 -9.41
N THR A 273 16.05 16.93 -9.89
CA THR A 273 15.21 16.06 -9.07
C THR A 273 15.94 14.78 -8.62
N GLY A 274 17.19 14.58 -9.04
CA GLY A 274 18.00 13.40 -8.74
C GLY A 274 17.89 12.27 -9.76
N LEU A 275 17.16 12.45 -10.88
CA LEU A 275 17.13 11.47 -11.97
C LEU A 275 18.40 11.58 -12.80
N LYS A 276 19.07 10.45 -13.03
CA LYS A 276 20.16 10.34 -14.00
C LYS A 276 19.61 10.54 -15.43
N PRO A 277 20.38 11.12 -16.36
CA PRO A 277 19.96 11.32 -17.74
C PRO A 277 19.47 10.03 -18.42
N GLU A 278 20.08 8.88 -18.13
CA GLU A 278 19.70 7.58 -18.69
C GLU A 278 18.34 7.12 -18.16
N SER A 279 18.06 7.35 -16.88
CA SER A 279 16.78 7.07 -16.23
C SER A 279 15.68 7.98 -16.77
N PHE A 280 15.98 9.26 -16.99
CA PHE A 280 15.06 10.19 -17.64
C PHE A 280 14.74 9.77 -19.08
N ALA A 281 15.75 9.38 -19.85
CA ALA A 281 15.57 8.83 -21.19
C ALA A 281 14.69 7.56 -21.19
N ARG A 282 14.82 6.68 -20.17
CA ARG A 282 13.94 5.52 -19.98
C ARG A 282 12.50 5.94 -19.67
N LEU A 283 12.29 6.92 -18.80
CA LEU A 283 10.98 7.47 -18.48
C LEU A 283 10.28 7.99 -19.74
N LEU A 284 10.99 8.78 -20.56
CA LEU A 284 10.48 9.28 -21.84
C LEU A 284 10.10 8.13 -22.78
N ARG A 285 10.92 7.08 -22.87
CA ARG A 285 10.60 5.90 -23.70
C ARG A 285 9.34 5.18 -23.27
N HIS A 286 9.11 5.04 -21.96
CA HIS A 286 7.87 4.47 -21.42
C HIS A 286 6.64 5.26 -21.88
N ALA A 287 6.75 6.59 -21.97
CA ALA A 287 5.67 7.48 -22.43
C ALA A 287 5.53 7.60 -23.96
N GLY A 288 6.24 6.77 -24.73
CA GLY A 288 6.14 6.72 -26.19
C GLY A 288 7.11 7.67 -26.94
N PHE A 289 8.01 8.37 -26.23
CA PHE A 289 9.06 9.14 -26.89
C PHE A 289 10.14 8.20 -27.44
N ARG A 290 10.74 8.57 -28.57
CA ARG A 290 11.83 7.86 -29.24
C ARG A 290 12.98 8.83 -29.45
N SER A 291 14.16 8.44 -28.99
CA SER A 291 15.39 9.23 -29.13
C SER A 291 15.94 9.11 -30.54
N ILE A 292 16.34 10.25 -31.10
CA ILE A 292 17.07 10.40 -32.35
C ILE A 292 18.42 10.97 -31.96
N VAL A 293 19.42 10.10 -31.89
CA VAL A 293 20.79 10.48 -31.54
C VAL A 293 21.43 11.12 -32.78
N PRO A 294 21.91 12.36 -32.69
CA PRO A 294 22.57 13.01 -33.82
C PRO A 294 23.91 12.34 -34.11
N LYS A 295 24.35 12.44 -35.38
CA LYS A 295 25.68 11.99 -35.75
C LYS A 295 26.74 12.83 -35.02
N PRO A 296 27.85 12.23 -34.59
CA PRO A 296 28.96 13.00 -34.03
C PRO A 296 29.48 14.02 -35.05
N LEU A 297 30.09 15.09 -34.56
CA LEU A 297 30.78 16.06 -35.40
C LEU A 297 31.84 15.35 -36.24
N LYS A 298 31.98 15.75 -37.50
CA LYS A 298 33.05 15.25 -38.36
C LYS A 298 34.40 15.68 -37.80
N GLU A 299 35.43 14.90 -38.07
CA GLU A 299 36.81 15.26 -37.73
C GLU A 299 37.16 16.62 -38.34
N GLY A 300 37.70 17.54 -37.52
CA GLY A 300 37.97 18.92 -37.90
C GLY A 300 36.79 19.90 -37.80
N ALA A 301 35.59 19.46 -37.42
CA ALA A 301 34.46 20.36 -37.17
C ALA A 301 34.44 20.88 -35.72
N HIS A 302 34.25 22.19 -35.55
CA HIS A 302 34.18 22.85 -34.25
C HIS A 302 32.74 23.25 -33.90
N GLY A 303 32.35 23.08 -32.62
CA GLY A 303 31.04 23.49 -32.10
C GLY A 303 30.51 22.52 -31.03
N PRO A 304 29.43 22.88 -30.32
CA PRO A 304 28.80 21.96 -29.38
C PRO A 304 28.16 20.79 -30.15
N PRO A 305 28.18 19.57 -29.58
CA PRO A 305 27.49 18.44 -30.19
C PRO A 305 25.98 18.75 -30.30
N ALA A 306 25.38 18.34 -31.41
CA ALA A 306 23.93 18.50 -31.57
C ALA A 306 23.20 17.76 -30.42
N PRO A 307 22.13 18.35 -29.86
CA PRO A 307 21.40 17.72 -28.77
C PRO A 307 20.62 16.50 -29.25
N VAL A 308 20.41 15.54 -28.35
CA VAL A 308 19.50 14.42 -28.61
C VAL A 308 18.11 14.97 -28.89
N ARG A 309 17.52 14.56 -30.01
CA ARG A 309 16.15 14.94 -30.37
C ARG A 309 15.18 13.81 -30.04
N TRP A 310 13.93 14.17 -29.84
CA TRP A 310 12.87 13.26 -29.46
C TRP A 310 11.71 13.37 -30.45
N GLN A 311 11.14 12.23 -30.80
CA GLN A 311 9.88 12.15 -31.52
C GLN A 311 8.90 11.32 -30.69
N TRP A 312 7.68 11.80 -30.51
CA TRP A 312 6.64 11.04 -29.82
C TRP A 312 5.89 10.14 -30.79
N ARG A 313 5.67 8.89 -30.41
CA ARG A 313 4.77 7.97 -31.10
C ARG A 313 3.77 7.41 -30.09
N PRO A 314 2.48 7.32 -30.45
CA PRO A 314 1.50 6.70 -29.57
C PRO A 314 1.96 5.27 -29.24
N PRO A 315 1.96 4.87 -27.96
CA PRO A 315 2.17 3.47 -27.59
C PRO A 315 1.13 2.63 -28.34
N ARG A 316 1.58 1.64 -29.12
CA ARG A 316 0.65 0.67 -29.70
C ARG A 316 0.01 -0.10 -28.54
N PRO A 317 -1.32 -0.32 -28.53
CA PRO A 317 -1.92 -1.29 -27.63
C PRO A 317 -1.15 -2.60 -27.82
N GLN A 318 -0.58 -3.14 -26.74
CA GLN A 318 -0.14 -4.53 -26.81
C GLN A 318 -1.40 -5.37 -26.99
N PRO A 319 -1.46 -6.27 -27.99
CA PRO A 319 -2.54 -7.23 -28.01
C PRO A 319 -2.54 -7.97 -26.66
N PRO A 320 -3.72 -8.32 -26.11
CA PRO A 320 -3.79 -9.02 -24.84
C PRO A 320 -2.82 -10.20 -24.89
N ARG A 321 -1.95 -10.30 -23.88
CA ARG A 321 -1.11 -11.48 -23.72
C ARG A 321 -2.07 -12.66 -23.58
N VAL A 322 -2.25 -13.40 -24.67
CA VAL A 322 -2.87 -14.71 -24.62
C VAL A 322 -2.01 -15.48 -23.62
N PRO A 323 -2.57 -15.96 -22.48
CA PRO A 323 -1.81 -16.80 -21.58
C PRO A 323 -1.25 -17.93 -22.43
N ASP A 324 0.06 -18.17 -22.29
CA ASP A 324 0.77 -19.20 -23.03
C ASP A 324 0.04 -20.52 -22.78
N ARG A 325 -0.86 -20.90 -23.69
CA ARG A 325 -1.48 -22.22 -23.69
C ARG A 325 -0.30 -23.11 -24.01
N ARG A 326 0.32 -23.66 -22.97
CA ARG A 326 1.16 -24.85 -23.11
C ARG A 326 0.40 -25.77 -24.07
N PRO A 327 0.96 -26.15 -25.22
CA PRO A 327 0.26 -27.05 -26.11
C PRO A 327 -0.08 -28.29 -25.29
N VAL A 328 -1.37 -28.51 -25.06
CA VAL A 328 -1.84 -29.77 -24.51
C VAL A 328 -1.46 -30.78 -25.57
N ALA A 329 -0.46 -31.62 -25.26
CA ALA A 329 -0.09 -32.70 -26.14
C ALA A 329 -1.38 -33.51 -26.44
N PRO A 330 -1.68 -33.82 -27.71
CA PRO A 330 -2.86 -34.60 -28.04
C PRO A 330 -2.85 -35.91 -27.25
N ALA A 331 -4.01 -36.30 -26.72
CA ALA A 331 -4.19 -37.48 -25.88
C ALA A 331 -3.78 -38.81 -26.55
N SER A 332 -3.42 -38.77 -27.84
CA SER A 332 -2.93 -39.88 -28.65
C SER A 332 -1.40 -39.97 -28.74
N SER A 333 -0.64 -39.08 -28.06
CA SER A 333 0.82 -39.21 -28.02
C SER A 333 1.23 -40.40 -27.14
N PRO A 334 2.10 -41.32 -27.62
CA PRO A 334 2.55 -42.49 -26.85
C PRO A 334 3.33 -42.13 -25.57
N PHE A 335 3.68 -40.86 -25.37
CA PHE A 335 4.34 -40.36 -24.16
C PHE A 335 3.37 -39.81 -23.09
N ALA A 336 2.07 -39.72 -23.37
CA ALA A 336 1.07 -39.20 -22.43
C ALA A 336 0.96 -40.05 -21.14
N ALA A 337 1.24 -41.35 -21.23
CA ALA A 337 1.19 -42.28 -20.10
C ALA A 337 2.37 -42.12 -19.12
N LEU A 338 3.48 -41.48 -19.53
CA LEU A 338 4.67 -41.31 -18.67
C LEU A 338 4.58 -40.10 -17.75
N ALA A 339 3.65 -39.17 -18.00
CA ALA A 339 3.48 -37.95 -17.18
C ALA A 339 2.87 -38.21 -15.79
N VAL A 340 2.34 -39.42 -15.55
CA VAL A 340 1.71 -39.82 -14.27
C VAL A 340 2.72 -40.53 -13.34
N LEU A 341 3.92 -40.87 -13.82
CA LEU A 341 4.88 -41.74 -13.12
C LEU A 341 6.15 -41.03 -12.60
N VAL A 342 6.17 -39.70 -12.54
CA VAL A 342 7.28 -38.97 -11.91
C VAL A 342 6.73 -38.18 -10.71
N PRO A 343 7.19 -38.45 -9.47
CA PRO A 343 6.72 -37.75 -8.27
C PRO A 343 7.14 -36.28 -8.21
#